data_AF-A0A7C5QGS6-F1
#
_entry.id   AF-A0A7C5QGS6-F1
#
_cell.length_a   1.000
_cell.length_b   1.000
_cell.length_c   1.000
_cell.angle_alpha   90.00
_cell.angle_beta   90.00
_cell.angle_gamma   90.00
#
_symmetry.space_group_name_H-M   'P 1'
#
loop_
_entity.id
_entity.type
_entity.pdbx_description
1 polymer ?
#
loop_
_entity_poly.entity_id
_entity_poly.type
_entity_poly.pdbx_seq_one_letter_code
_entity_poly.pdbx_strand_id
1 'polypeptide(L)' 'MPVFQLSDSLVFPPPELARADGLLAVGGDLSPERLLLAYR' A
#
# COMPACT_ATOMS: atom_id res chain seq x y z
N MET A 1 8.13 11.60 -7.39
CA MET A 1 7.11 10.56 -7.62
C MET A 1 6.22 10.47 -6.39
N PRO A 2 4.89 10.37 -6.56
CA PRO A 2 3.94 10.49 -5.45
C PRO A 2 3.97 9.25 -4.55
N VAL A 3 3.59 9.45 -3.29
CA VAL A 3 3.27 8.37 -2.34
C VAL A 3 1.76 8.27 -2.28
N PHE A 4 1.19 7.08 -2.47
CA PHE A 4 -0.26 6.88 -2.48
C PHE A 4 -0.84 6.94 -1.06
N GLN A 5 -1.99 7.59 -0.89
CA GLN A 5 -2.76 7.50 0.35
C GLN A 5 -3.71 6.29 0.24
N LEU A 6 -3.59 5.34 1.16
CA LEU A 6 -4.54 4.22 1.24
C LEU A 6 -5.91 4.73 1.72
N SER A 7 -6.96 4.24 1.07
CA SER A 7 -8.34 4.43 1.52
C SER A 7 -8.79 3.30 2.43
N ASP A 8 -10.00 3.40 2.95
CA ASP A 8 -10.63 2.35 3.77
C ASP A 8 -10.86 1.05 2.99
N SER A 9 -10.79 1.10 1.65
CA SER A 9 -10.87 -0.11 0.82
C SER A 9 -9.61 -0.98 0.95
N LEU A 10 -9.81 -2.29 0.88
CA LEU A 10 -8.75 -3.29 1.00
C LEU A 10 -8.03 -3.50 -0.34
N VAL A 11 -7.25 -2.50 -0.76
CA VAL A 11 -6.52 -2.48 -2.03
C VAL A 11 -5.15 -1.82 -1.85
N PHE A 12 -4.16 -2.30 -2.63
CA PHE A 12 -2.86 -1.66 -2.76
C PHE A 12 -2.64 -1.20 -4.21
N PRO A 13 -1.90 -0.09 -4.42
CA PRO A 13 -1.41 0.26 -5.75
C PRO A 13 -0.45 -0.83 -6.28
N PRO A 14 -0.25 -0.93 -7.60
CA PRO A 14 0.77 -1.80 -8.18
C PRO A 14 2.18 -1.50 -7.62
N PRO A 15 2.94 -2.50 -7.15
CA PRO A 15 4.27 -2.29 -6.56
C PRO A 15 5.28 -1.60 -7.47
N GLU A 16 5.14 -1.74 -8.79
CA GLU A 16 6.02 -1.13 -9.79
C GLU A 16 5.92 0.40 -9.84
N LEU A 17 4.86 0.96 -9.23
CA LEU A 17 4.69 2.41 -9.08
C LEU A 17 5.43 2.98 -7.87
N ALA A 18 6.10 2.13 -7.09
CA ALA A 18 6.90 2.58 -5.95
C ALA A 18 8.01 3.53 -6.41
N ARG A 19 8.40 4.42 -5.50
CA ARG A 19 9.62 5.22 -5.66
C ARG A 19 10.85 4.31 -5.73
N ALA A 20 11.97 4.86 -6.19
CA ALA A 20 13.24 4.13 -6.26
C ALA A 20 13.75 3.63 -4.89
N ASP A 21 13.26 4.23 -3.79
CA ASP A 21 13.54 3.82 -2.41
C ASP A 21 12.57 2.74 -1.89
N GLY A 22 11.60 2.30 -2.70
CA GLY A 22 10.58 1.31 -2.34
C GLY A 22 9.35 1.87 -1.64
N LEU A 23 9.31 3.18 -1.35
CA LEU A 23 8.12 3.78 -0.72
C LEU A 23 6.96 3.85 -1.73
N LEU A 24 5.87 3.14 -1.41
CA LEU A 24 4.68 3.01 -2.26
C LEU A 24 3.48 3.80 -1.72
N ALA A 25 3.05 3.52 -0.49
CA ALA A 25 1.82 4.06 0.08
C ALA A 25 1.91 4.35 1.58
N VAL A 26 1.01 5.20 2.09
CA VAL A 26 0.84 5.56 3.51
C VAL A 26 -0.65 5.60 3.89
N GLY A 27 -0.97 5.46 5.17
CA GLY A 27 -2.34 5.46 5.68
C GLY A 27 -2.95 4.05 5.80
N GLY A 28 -4.28 3.97 5.93
CA GLY A 28 -4.99 2.72 6.18
C GLY A 28 -4.94 2.26 7.64
N ASP A 29 -5.00 0.95 7.85
CA ASP A 29 -5.01 0.29 9.15
C ASP A 29 -4.03 -0.90 9.19
N LEU A 30 -3.95 -1.57 10.33
CA LEU A 30 -3.15 -2.79 10.52
C LEU A 30 -4.03 -4.03 10.71
N SER A 31 -5.20 -4.05 10.06
CA SER A 31 -6.09 -5.22 10.10
C SER A 31 -5.38 -6.45 9.52
N PRO A 32 -5.63 -7.66 10.07
CA PRO A 32 -5.03 -8.89 9.56
C PRO A 32 -5.25 -9.08 8.06
N GLU A 33 -6.44 -8.73 7.55
CA GLU A 33 -6.81 -8.84 6.15
C GLU A 33 -5.94 -7.97 5.25
N ARG A 34 -5.63 -6.74 5.69
CA ARG A 34 -4.80 -5.80 4.92
C ARG A 34 -3.35 -6.25 4.92
N LEU A 35 -2.85 -6.69 6.07
CA LEU A 35 -1.49 -7.23 6.17
C LEU A 35 -1.34 -8.45 5.28
N LEU A 36 -2.26 -9.41 5.36
CA LEU A 36 -2.23 -10.58 4.48
C LEU A 36 -2.32 -10.22 3.00
N LEU A 37 -3.10 -9.20 2.63
CA LEU A 37 -3.15 -8.72 1.26
C LEU A 37 -1.82 -8.12 0.80
N ALA A 38 -1.12 -7.37 1.66
CA ALA A 38 0.16 -6.74 1.33
C ALA A 38 1.31 -7.74 1.05
N TYR A 39 1.19 -8.98 1.56
CA TYR A 39 2.19 -10.04 1.39
C TYR A 39 1.85 -11.03 0.27
N ARG A 40 0.68 -10.92 -0.37
CA ARG A 40 0.28 -11.76 -1.51
C ARG A 40 0.83 -11.19 -2.81
#